data_AF-A0A507FS47-F1
#
_entry.id   AF-A0A507FS47-F1
#
_cell.length_a   1.000
_cell.length_b   1.000
_cell.length_c   1.000
_cell.angle_alpha   90.00
_cell.angle_beta   90.00
_cell.angle_gamma   90.00
#
_symmetry.space_group_name_H-M   'P 1'
#
loop_
_entity.id
_entity.type
_entity.pdbx_description
1 polymer ?
#
loop_
_entity_poly.entity_id
_entity_poly.type
_entity_poly.pdbx_seq_one_letter_code
_entity_poly.pdbx_strand_id
1 'polypeptide(L)'
;MSFNPETVQALLKAASNNPDFKMNKESLAVTCELLTAFTTELVMRSTQQALQRRSSMARPSDLDGGDTKLDVNCLERVLPQLLLDFN
;
A
#
# COMPACT_ATOMS: atom_id res chain seq x y z
N MET A 1 -3.67 -10.29 7.27
CA MET A 1 -4.33 -9.33 8.17
C MET A 1 -5.16 -8.42 7.28
N SER A 2 -6.42 -8.14 7.63
CA SER A 2 -7.32 -7.28 6.84
C SER A 2 -7.67 -6.03 7.66
N PHE A 3 -8.10 -4.96 7.00
CA PHE A 3 -8.50 -3.72 7.68
C PHE A 3 -9.74 -3.94 8.56
N ASN A 4 -9.86 -3.17 9.65
CA ASN A 4 -11.05 -3.19 10.49
C ASN A 4 -12.25 -2.63 9.70
N PRO A 5 -13.34 -3.40 9.53
CA PRO A 5 -14.52 -2.98 8.76
C PRO A 5 -15.17 -1.69 9.26
N GLU A 6 -15.24 -1.48 10.58
CA GLU A 6 -15.83 -0.27 11.16
C GLU A 6 -15.04 0.99 10.79
N THR A 7 -13.71 0.86 10.75
CA THR A 7 -12.81 1.96 10.34
C THR A 7 -12.96 2.25 8.85
N VAL A 8 -13.00 1.22 8.00
CA VAL A 8 -13.18 1.39 6.56
C VAL A 8 -14.54 2.02 6.25
N GLN A 9 -15.61 1.58 6.92
CA GLN A 9 -16.94 2.16 6.74
C GLN A 9 -16.99 3.63 7.15
N ALA A 10 -16.38 4.00 8.29
CA ALA A 10 -16.30 5.38 8.73
C ALA A 10 -15.50 6.26 7.76
N LEU A 11 -14.36 5.75 7.28
CA LEU A 11 -13.50 6.44 6.31
C LEU A 11 -14.25 6.72 4.99
N LEU A 12 -14.94 5.73 4.44
CA LEU A 12 -15.69 5.89 3.18
C LEU A 12 -16.90 6.82 3.35
N LYS A 13 -17.60 6.75 4.49
CA LYS A 13 -18.69 7.68 4.79
C LYS A 13 -18.19 9.11 4.82
N ALA A 14 -17.06 9.37 5.52
CA ALA A 14 -16.44 10.69 5.57
C ALA A 14 -15.97 11.16 4.18
N ALA A 15 -15.32 10.28 3.38
CA ALA A 15 -14.80 10.63 2.06
C ALA A 15 -15.91 10.89 1.01
N SER A 16 -17.04 10.18 1.11
CA SER A 16 -18.15 10.32 0.16
C SER A 16 -18.89 11.66 0.24
N ASN A 17 -18.75 12.39 1.36
CA ASN A 17 -19.57 13.55 1.71
C ASN A 17 -21.09 13.32 1.56
N ASN A 18 -21.53 12.05 1.56
CA ASN A 18 -22.91 11.66 1.35
C ASN A 18 -23.51 11.14 2.67
N PRO A 19 -24.48 11.86 3.27
CA PRO A 19 -25.10 11.43 4.52
C PRO A 19 -25.87 10.11 4.38
N ASP A 20 -26.34 9.77 3.17
CA ASP A 20 -27.10 8.57 2.86
C ASP A 20 -26.21 7.39 2.42
N PHE A 21 -24.88 7.55 2.46
CA PHE A 21 -23.95 6.48 2.13
C PHE A 21 -24.20 5.23 3.00
N LYS A 22 -24.52 4.13 2.34
CA LYS A 22 -24.70 2.81 2.94
C LYS A 22 -23.93 1.79 2.11
N MET A 23 -23.25 0.89 2.79
CA MET A 23 -22.58 -0.24 2.19
C MET A 23 -23.08 -1.51 2.86
N ASN A 24 -23.41 -2.53 2.08
CA ASN A 24 -23.78 -3.82 2.63
C ASN A 24 -22.53 -4.55 3.17
N LYS A 25 -22.73 -5.65 3.91
CA LYS A 25 -21.64 -6.38 4.56
C LYS A 25 -20.66 -7.00 3.56
N GLU A 26 -21.16 -7.49 2.43
CA GLU A 26 -20.35 -8.14 1.40
C GLU A 26 -19.43 -7.13 0.69
N SER A 27 -19.98 -5.99 0.28
CA SER A 27 -19.21 -4.89 -0.31
C SER A 27 -18.19 -4.32 0.67
N LEU A 28 -18.52 -4.24 1.96
CA LEU A 28 -17.57 -3.78 2.98
C LEU A 28 -16.42 -4.77 3.14
N ALA A 29 -16.69 -6.07 3.17
CA ALA A 29 -15.67 -7.11 3.24
C ALA A 29 -14.73 -7.06 2.03
N VAL A 30 -15.28 -6.97 0.81
CA VAL A 30 -14.48 -6.84 -0.42
C VAL A 30 -13.64 -5.57 -0.39
N THR A 31 -14.18 -4.46 0.12
CA THR A 31 -13.42 -3.20 0.22
C THR A 31 -12.26 -3.31 1.21
N CYS A 32 -12.43 -4.02 2.32
CA CYS A 32 -11.34 -4.28 3.27
C CYS A 32 -10.21 -5.09 2.61
N GLU A 33 -10.56 -6.11 1.82
CA GLU A 33 -9.58 -6.89 1.06
C GLU A 33 -8.89 -6.07 -0.02
N LEU A 34 -9.63 -5.21 -0.73
CA LEU A 34 -9.07 -4.30 -1.73
C LEU A 34 -8.03 -3.36 -1.14
N LEU A 35 -8.35 -2.71 0.00
CA LEU A 35 -7.41 -1.84 0.69
C LEU A 35 -6.18 -2.62 1.18
N THR A 36 -6.39 -3.86 1.64
CA THR A 36 -5.30 -4.75 2.05
C THR A 36 -4.37 -5.07 0.88
N ALA A 37 -4.93 -5.41 -0.28
CA ALA A 37 -4.16 -5.66 -1.49
C ALA A 37 -3.41 -4.40 -1.94
N PHE A 38 -4.08 -3.25 -1.99
CA PHE A 38 -3.47 -1.97 -2.37
C PHE A 38 -2.27 -1.61 -1.49
N THR A 39 -2.45 -1.67 -0.16
CA THR A 39 -1.38 -1.31 0.79
C THR A 39 -0.24 -2.33 0.81
N THR A 40 -0.54 -3.62 0.63
CA THR A 40 0.48 -4.66 0.50
C THR A 40 1.30 -4.45 -0.76
N GLU A 41 0.65 -4.20 -1.90
CA GLU A 41 1.30 -3.99 -3.18
C GLU A 41 2.20 -2.74 -3.15
N LEU A 42 1.74 -1.64 -2.54
CA LEU A 42 2.53 -0.44 -2.31
C LEU A 42 3.83 -0.76 -1.55
N VAL A 43 3.73 -1.48 -0.43
CA VAL A 43 4.89 -1.84 0.41
C VAL A 43 5.82 -2.80 -0.33
N MET A 44 5.28 -3.81 -1.02
CA MET A 44 6.08 -4.78 -1.78
C MET A 44 6.87 -4.12 -2.90
N ARG A 45 6.24 -3.28 -3.73
CA ARG A 45 6.92 -2.54 -4.80
C ARG A 45 7.96 -1.59 -4.26
N SER A 46 7.64 -0.87 -3.17
CA SER A 46 8.61 0.02 -2.51
C SER A 46 9.83 -0.75 -1.99
N THR A 47 9.60 -1.94 -1.43
CA THR A 47 10.67 -2.81 -0.90
C THR A 47 11.56 -3.33 -2.00
N GLN A 48 10.96 -3.81 -3.10
CA GLN A 48 11.71 -4.24 -4.29
C GLN A 48 12.57 -3.10 -4.86
N GLN A 49 12.02 -1.90 -4.93
CA GLN A 49 12.77 -0.74 -5.42
C GLN A 49 13.92 -0.35 -4.48
N ALA A 50 13.71 -0.40 -3.16
CA ALA A 50 14.77 -0.14 -2.16
C ALA A 50 15.91 -1.17 -2.27
N LEU A 51 15.56 -2.46 -2.43
CA LEU A 51 16.53 -3.54 -2.64
C LEU A 51 17.34 -3.34 -3.92
N GLN A 52 16.69 -3.00 -5.04
CA GLN A 52 17.36 -2.75 -6.32
C GLN A 52 18.36 -1.59 -6.25
N ARG A 53 18.03 -0.52 -5.53
CA ARG A 53 18.96 0.61 -5.31
C ARG A 53 20.15 0.21 -4.45
N ARG A 54 19.91 -0.59 -3.41
CA ARG A 54 21.00 -1.09 -2.58
C ARG A 54 21.94 -1.99 -3.39
N SER A 55 21.41 -2.90 -4.21
CA SER A 55 22.24 -3.78 -5.04
C SER A 55 23.02 -3.04 -6.12
N SER A 56 22.54 -1.89 -6.62
CA SER A 56 23.26 -1.11 -7.63
C SER A 56 24.33 -0.18 -7.06
N MET A 57 24.27 0.13 -5.75
CA MET A 57 25.26 1.00 -5.08
C MET A 57 26.20 0.25 -4.12
N ALA A 58 25.86 -0.97 -3.69
CA ALA A 58 26.67 -1.73 -2.76
C ALA A 58 27.88 -2.38 -3.46
N ARG A 59 29.06 -2.30 -2.83
CA ARG A 59 30.16 -3.21 -3.16
C ARG A 59 29.76 -4.62 -2.69
N PRO A 60 30.26 -5.71 -3.31
CA PRO A 60 29.91 -7.08 -2.94
C PRO A 60 30.09 -7.40 -1.45
N SER A 61 30.95 -6.66 -0.74
CA SER A 61 31.22 -6.74 0.69
C SER A 61 30.12 -6.19 1.61
N ASP A 62 29.18 -5.38 1.11
CA ASP A 62 28.14 -4.69 1.91
C ASP A 62 26.73 -5.33 1.79
N LEU A 63 26.65 -6.47 1.09
CA LEU A 63 25.39 -7.18 0.82
C LEU A 63 24.93 -8.07 1.99
N ASP A 64 25.76 -8.24 3.01
CA ASP A 64 25.41 -9.08 4.17
C ASP A 64 24.70 -8.25 5.25
N GLY A 65 23.43 -8.57 5.51
CA GLY A 65 22.76 -8.27 6.80
C GLY A 65 22.20 -6.87 7.08
N GLY A 66 22.12 -5.94 6.11
CA GLY A 66 21.54 -4.61 6.37
C GLY A 66 20.01 -4.60 6.31
N ASP A 67 19.33 -3.95 7.25
CA ASP A 67 17.88 -3.74 7.20
C ASP A 67 17.48 -2.94 5.95
N THR A 68 16.48 -3.44 5.21
CA THR A 68 15.90 -2.68 4.08
C THR A 68 15.01 -1.59 4.64
N LYS A 69 15.56 -0.37 4.75
CA LYS A 69 14.81 0.79 5.22
C LYS A 69 14.00 1.38 4.08
N LEU A 70 12.68 1.37 4.22
CA LEU A 70 11.77 2.11 3.34
C LEU A 70 11.74 3.58 3.74
N ASP A 71 12.04 4.47 2.79
CA ASP A 71 11.85 5.91 2.92
C ASP A 71 10.68 6.38 2.03
N VAL A 72 10.20 7.61 2.26
CA VAL A 72 9.09 8.20 1.49
C VAL A 72 9.40 8.22 -0.01
N ASN A 73 10.68 8.42 -0.39
CA ASN A 73 11.11 8.43 -1.79
C ASN A 73 10.91 7.08 -2.50
N CYS A 74 10.89 5.96 -1.77
CA CYS A 74 10.58 4.65 -2.36
C CYS A 74 9.08 4.54 -2.67
N LEU A 75 8.22 5.04 -1.79
CA LEU A 75 6.77 5.03 -1.99
C LEU A 75 6.36 5.96 -3.14
N GLU A 76 6.87 7.19 -3.17
CA GLU A 76 6.51 8.18 -4.19
C GLU A 76 6.85 7.75 -5.62
N ARG A 77 7.88 6.92 -5.79
CA ARG A 77 8.25 6.44 -7.12
C ARG A 77 7.38 5.30 -7.63
N VAL A 78 6.80 4.49 -6.75
CA VAL A 78 5.92 3.38 -7.15
C VAL A 78 4.47 3.83 -7.26
N LEU A 79 4.11 4.91 -6.58
CA LEU A 79 2.75 5.45 -6.52
C LEU A 79 2.12 5.71 -7.90
N PRO A 80 2.81 6.32 -8.90
CA PRO A 80 2.19 6.60 -10.20
C PRO A 80 1.69 5.33 -10.91
N GLN A 81 2.52 4.28 -10.96
CA GLN A 81 2.13 3.01 -11.58
C GLN A 81 1.09 2.28 -10.74
N LEU A 82 1.22 2.31 -9.41
CA LEU A 82 0.23 1.71 -8.53
C LEU A 82 -1.15 2.35 -8.73
N LEU A 83 -1.23 3.67 -8.88
CA LEU A 83 -2.50 4.35 -9.14
C LEU A 83 -3.08 3.99 -10.52
N LEU A 84 -2.23 3.78 -11.55
CA LEU A 84 -2.69 3.32 -12.86
C LEU A 84 -3.27 1.90 -12.81
N ASP A 85 -2.72 1.02 -11.97
CA ASP A 85 -3.19 -0.36 -11.86
C ASP A 85 -4.55 -0.47 -11.12
N PHE A 86 -4.96 0.58 -10.39
CA PHE A 86 -6.19 0.64 -9.61
C PHE A 86 -7.24 1.62 -10.17
N ASN A 87 -6.97 2.24 -11.32
CA ASN A 87 -7.87 3.18 -12.01
C ASN A 87 -8.81 2.48 -12.99
#